data_AF-A0A497GRB1-F1
#
_entry.id   AF-A0A497GRB1-F1
#
_cell.length_a   1.000
_cell.length_b   1.000
_cell.length_c   1.000
_cell.angle_alpha   90.00
_cell.angle_beta   90.00
_cell.angle_gamma   90.00
#
_symmetry.space_group_name_H-M   'P 1'
#
loop_
_entity.id
_entity.type
_entity.pdbx_description
1 polymer ?
#
loop_
_entity_poly.entity_id
_entity_poly.type
_entity_poly.pdbx_seq_one_letter_code
_entity_poly.pdbx_strand_id
1 'polypeptide(L)'
;MQPRSRYLLAALGVLLAWSIASSSLALYYYQKSAILEQRLSEVSNKFSELLEEYNTIVARLRRANATLEEYERVKRVLLRVDILINYGNGTKVWYNDTLLLAGSTAFEALLRIASVNYTLGAYGVFVRGINGVVVNKTHGWIFAVYGRSEPEWGMSTRVDNWVYPGVAADRVVLEDGDVIAWYYYPWAKLGWPPPPPA
;
A
#
# COMPACT_ATOMS: atom_id res chain seq x y z
N MET A 1 87.12 12.54 60.33
CA MET A 1 85.81 12.65 59.65
C MET A 1 84.73 12.14 60.61
N GLN A 2 83.81 13.00 61.06
CA GLN A 2 82.87 12.69 62.14
C GLN A 2 81.68 11.80 61.69
N PRO A 3 81.18 10.89 62.55
CA PRO A 3 80.13 9.92 62.20
C PRO A 3 78.76 10.55 61.89
N ARG A 4 78.45 11.74 62.41
CA ARG A 4 77.16 12.43 62.19
C ARG A 4 76.86 12.78 60.73
N SER A 5 77.85 13.10 59.89
CA SER A 5 77.59 13.46 58.48
C SER A 5 77.20 12.25 57.62
N ARG A 6 77.64 11.04 57.98
CA ARG A 6 77.31 9.80 57.26
C ARG A 6 75.84 9.40 57.45
N TYR A 7 75.31 9.57 58.65
CA TYR A 7 73.88 9.31 58.93
C TYR A 7 72.97 10.33 58.25
N LEU A 8 73.39 11.61 58.19
CA LEU A 8 72.67 12.64 57.44
C LEU A 8 72.61 12.34 55.95
N LEU A 9 73.74 11.95 55.35
CA LEU A 9 73.79 11.55 53.93
C LEU A 9 72.92 10.32 53.64
N ALA A 10 72.92 9.32 54.53
CA ALA A 10 72.08 8.14 54.40
C ALA A 10 70.58 8.49 54.50
N ALA A 11 70.18 9.33 55.46
CA ALA A 11 68.81 9.79 55.61
C ALA A 11 68.35 10.61 54.38
N LEU A 12 69.23 11.45 53.84
CA LEU A 12 68.95 12.21 52.62
C LEU A 12 68.75 11.29 51.41
N GLY A 13 69.56 10.24 51.29
CA GLY A 13 69.41 9.21 50.26
C GLY A 13 68.09 8.46 50.34
N VAL A 14 67.64 8.10 51.56
CA VAL A 14 66.34 7.44 51.78
C VAL A 14 65.18 8.37 51.44
N LEU A 15 65.24 9.65 51.81
CA LEU A 15 64.21 10.64 51.48
C LEU A 15 64.10 10.88 49.97
N LEU A 16 65.23 10.90 49.26
CA LEU A 16 65.26 11.00 47.80
C LEU A 16 64.67 9.75 47.13
N ALA A 17 65.02 8.55 47.62
CA ALA A 17 64.43 7.32 47.11
C ALA A 17 62.91 7.30 47.34
N TRP A 18 62.45 7.77 48.51
CA TRP A 18 61.04 7.87 48.85
C TRP A 18 60.29 8.88 47.99
N SER A 19 60.87 10.05 47.75
CA SER A 19 60.23 11.09 46.92
C SER A 19 60.15 10.68 45.45
N ILE A 20 61.14 9.96 44.92
CA ILE A 20 61.10 9.41 43.56
C ILE A 20 60.03 8.33 43.47
N ALA A 21 59.96 7.43 44.45
CA ALA A 21 58.93 6.38 44.49
C ALA A 21 57.52 6.97 44.58
N SER A 22 57.30 7.96 45.45
CA SER A 22 55.99 8.61 45.61
C SER A 22 55.60 9.44 44.38
N SER A 23 56.56 10.15 43.78
CA SER A 23 56.32 10.91 42.54
C SER A 23 55.99 10.00 41.37
N SER A 24 56.68 8.86 41.24
CA SER A 24 56.41 7.86 40.21
C SER A 24 55.02 7.24 40.39
N LEU A 25 54.63 6.93 41.64
CA LEU A 25 53.30 6.41 41.96
C LEU A 25 52.20 7.44 41.65
N ALA A 26 52.40 8.70 42.05
CA ALA A 26 51.47 9.79 41.80
C ALA A 26 51.28 10.02 40.30
N LEU A 27 52.37 9.98 39.53
CA LEU A 27 52.33 10.11 38.08
C LEU A 27 51.55 8.95 37.44
N TYR A 28 51.75 7.72 37.90
CA TYR A 28 51.01 6.55 37.41
C TYR A 28 49.51 6.67 37.66
N TYR A 29 49.10 7.04 38.88
CA TYR A 29 47.68 7.21 39.20
C TYR A 29 47.05 8.37 38.42
N TYR A 30 47.76 9.47 38.24
CA TYR A 30 47.31 10.61 37.45
C TYR A 30 47.11 10.26 35.97
N GLN A 31 48.05 9.51 35.37
CA GLN A 31 47.90 9.03 34.00
C GLN A 31 46.71 8.09 33.86
N LYS A 32 46.52 7.18 34.83
CA LYS A 32 45.40 6.25 34.83
C LYS A 32 44.05 6.97 34.93
N SER A 33 43.93 8.01 35.78
CA SER A 33 42.70 8.81 35.88
C SER A 33 42.41 9.57 34.59
N ALA A 34 43.43 10.19 33.98
CA ALA A 34 43.27 10.89 32.71
C ALA A 34 42.78 9.95 31.57
N ILE A 35 43.34 8.74 31.48
CA ILE A 35 42.92 7.74 30.49
C ILE A 35 41.49 7.26 30.75
N LEU A 36 41.10 7.09 32.02
CA LEU A 36 39.74 6.69 32.40
C LEU A 36 38.72 7.74 31.97
N GLU A 37 38.99 9.02 32.20
CA GLU A 37 38.13 10.13 31.78
C GLU A 37 37.98 10.19 30.25
N GLN A 38 39.06 9.97 29.50
CA GLN A 38 39.01 9.89 28.04
C GLN A 38 38.14 8.74 27.55
N ARG A 39 38.28 7.54 28.14
CA ARG A 39 37.43 6.39 27.77
C ARG A 39 35.98 6.62 28.12
N LEU A 40 35.72 7.28 29.26
CA LEU A 40 34.37 7.60 29.70
C LEU A 40 33.71 8.59 28.74
N SER A 41 34.44 9.61 28.28
CA SER A 41 33.94 10.56 27.28
C SER A 41 33.71 9.89 25.92
N GLU A 42 34.62 9.01 25.49
CA GLU A 42 34.45 8.25 24.25
C GLU A 42 33.21 7.35 24.28
N VAL A 43 33.00 6.62 25.39
CA VAL A 43 31.80 5.80 25.59
C VAL A 43 30.54 6.66 25.61
N SER A 44 30.57 7.81 26.28
CA SER A 44 29.43 8.75 26.30
C SER A 44 29.11 9.27 24.90
N ASN A 45 30.12 9.64 24.11
CA ASN A 45 29.93 10.14 22.75
C ASN A 45 29.34 9.06 21.84
N LYS A 46 29.88 7.84 21.89
CA LYS A 46 29.32 6.68 21.17
C LYS A 46 27.88 6.40 21.56
N PHE A 47 27.56 6.53 22.85
CA PHE A 47 26.18 6.37 23.32
C PHE A 47 25.26 7.47 22.78
N SER A 48 25.72 8.73 22.75
CA SER A 48 24.98 9.85 22.16
C SER A 48 24.74 9.66 20.66
N GLU A 49 25.77 9.23 19.92
CA GLU A 49 25.66 8.89 18.49
C GLU A 49 24.65 7.76 18.25
N LEU A 50 24.72 6.70 19.07
CA LEU A 50 23.80 5.57 18.98
C LEU A 50 22.35 5.99 19.28
N LEU A 51 22.15 6.87 20.26
CA LEU A 51 20.83 7.42 20.56
C LEU A 51 20.28 8.26 19.41
N GLU A 52 21.12 9.06 18.76
CA GLU A 52 20.71 9.81 17.57
C GLU A 52 20.30 8.87 16.45
N GLU A 53 21.14 7.87 16.15
CA GLU A 53 20.84 6.85 15.14
C GLU A 53 19.53 6.12 15.46
N TYR A 54 19.34 5.65 16.69
CA TYR A 54 18.11 5.02 17.15
C TYR A 54 16.89 5.92 16.91
N ASN A 55 16.98 7.20 17.26
CA ASN A 55 15.90 8.15 17.03
C ASN A 55 15.59 8.35 15.54
N THR A 56 16.61 8.37 14.68
CA THR A 56 16.40 8.46 13.22
C THR A 56 15.71 7.21 12.68
N ILE A 57 16.08 6.01 13.15
CA ILE A 57 15.46 4.75 12.76
C ILE A 57 14.00 4.73 13.19
N VAL A 58 13.70 5.10 14.43
CA VAL A 58 12.33 5.20 14.94
C VAL A 58 11.51 6.20 14.11
N ALA A 59 12.08 7.35 13.74
CA ALA A 59 11.40 8.33 12.89
C ALA A 59 11.09 7.78 11.48
N ARG A 60 12.02 7.02 10.88
CA ARG A 60 11.80 6.36 9.58
C ARG A 60 10.70 5.30 9.66
N LEU A 61 10.73 4.46 10.70
CA LEU A 61 9.70 3.45 10.94
C LEU A 61 8.31 4.07 11.11
N ARG A 62 8.20 5.17 11.86
CA ARG A 62 6.93 5.90 12.01
C ARG A 62 6.40 6.42 10.68
N ARG A 63 7.26 6.99 9.83
CA ARG A 63 6.86 7.46 8.49
C ARG A 63 6.39 6.31 7.60
N ALA A 64 7.11 5.18 7.61
CA ALA A 64 6.73 4.00 6.85
C ALA A 64 5.36 3.46 7.30
N ASN A 65 5.13 3.33 8.61
CA ASN A 65 3.83 2.91 9.13
C ASN A 65 2.70 3.88 8.75
N ALA A 66 2.92 5.20 8.84
CA ALA A 66 1.92 6.18 8.44
C ALA A 66 1.56 6.07 6.95
N THR A 67 2.56 5.88 6.07
CA THR A 67 2.32 5.69 4.63
C THR A 67 1.56 4.39 4.34
N LEU A 68 1.80 3.33 5.11
CA LEU A 68 1.11 2.06 4.97
C LEU A 68 -0.37 2.17 5.38
N GLU A 69 -0.65 2.86 6.50
CA GLU A 69 -2.02 3.13 6.94
C GLU A 69 -2.81 3.95 5.91
N GLU A 70 -2.16 4.94 5.29
CA GLU A 70 -2.75 5.73 4.21
C GLU A 70 -3.00 4.89 2.95
N TYR A 71 -2.04 4.04 2.57
CA TYR A 71 -2.21 3.11 1.46
C TYR A 71 -3.39 2.16 1.68
N GLU A 72 -3.50 1.55 2.86
CA GLU A 72 -4.62 0.67 3.19
C GLU A 72 -5.96 1.41 3.27
N ARG A 73 -5.95 2.69 3.68
CA ARG A 73 -7.13 3.55 3.59
C ARG A 73 -7.56 3.79 2.14
N VAL A 74 -6.64 4.16 1.26
CA VAL A 74 -6.94 4.43 -0.16
C VAL A 74 -7.36 3.15 -0.87
N LYS A 75 -6.70 2.02 -0.58
CA LYS A 75 -7.05 0.71 -1.12
C LYS A 75 -8.47 0.27 -0.74
N ARG A 76 -8.95 0.60 0.47
CA ARG A 76 -10.36 0.36 0.84
C ARG A 76 -11.37 1.21 0.07
N VAL A 77 -10.92 2.27 -0.60
CA VAL A 77 -11.78 3.21 -1.33
C VAL A 77 -11.65 3.05 -2.84
N LEU A 78 -10.68 2.27 -3.33
CA LEU A 78 -10.47 2.01 -4.75
C LEU A 78 -10.72 0.54 -5.07
N LEU A 79 -11.39 0.29 -6.19
CA LEU A 79 -11.57 -1.05 -6.75
C LEU A 79 -11.09 -1.09 -8.21
N ARG A 80 -10.60 -2.26 -8.62
CA ARG A 80 -10.16 -2.59 -9.98
C ARG A 80 -11.16 -3.55 -10.58
N VAL A 81 -11.65 -3.22 -11.77
CA VAL A 81 -12.58 -4.08 -12.51
C VAL A 81 -12.15 -4.23 -13.95
N ASP A 82 -12.41 -5.40 -14.50
CA ASP A 82 -12.16 -5.69 -15.91
C ASP A 82 -13.46 -5.58 -16.70
N ILE A 83 -13.44 -4.77 -17.75
CA ILE A 83 -14.65 -4.47 -18.53
C ILE A 83 -14.46 -4.90 -19.98
N LEU A 84 -15.30 -5.82 -20.45
CA LEU A 84 -15.40 -6.21 -21.86
C LEU A 84 -16.52 -5.44 -22.54
N ILE A 85 -16.25 -4.90 -23.74
CA ILE A 85 -17.29 -4.45 -24.67
C ILE A 85 -17.23 -5.33 -25.93
N ASN A 86 -18.26 -6.14 -26.13
CA ASN A 86 -18.47 -6.99 -27.29
C ASN A 86 -19.56 -6.37 -28.19
N TYR A 87 -19.19 -5.93 -29.39
CA TYR A 87 -20.10 -5.26 -30.33
C TYR A 87 -20.93 -6.23 -31.18
N GLY A 88 -20.81 -7.55 -30.97
CA GLY A 88 -21.60 -8.57 -31.67
C GLY A 88 -21.26 -8.77 -33.15
N ASN A 89 -20.36 -7.97 -33.71
CA ASN A 89 -19.82 -8.11 -35.07
C ASN A 89 -18.42 -8.78 -35.09
N GLY A 90 -18.01 -9.41 -33.99
CA GLY A 90 -16.66 -9.95 -33.79
C GLY A 90 -15.69 -9.00 -33.11
N THR A 91 -16.01 -7.70 -33.02
CA THR A 91 -15.16 -6.72 -32.31
C THR A 91 -15.38 -6.84 -30.81
N LYS A 92 -14.28 -7.09 -30.07
CA LYS A 92 -14.23 -7.15 -28.62
C LYS A 92 -13.11 -6.24 -28.11
N VAL A 93 -13.41 -5.41 -27.12
CA VAL A 93 -12.44 -4.51 -26.50
C VAL A 93 -12.44 -4.73 -24.99
N TRP A 94 -11.27 -4.95 -24.43
CA TRP A 94 -11.06 -5.13 -23.00
C TRP A 94 -10.46 -3.87 -22.38
N TYR A 95 -10.98 -3.47 -21.23
CA TYR A 95 -10.48 -2.41 -20.37
C TYR A 95 -10.16 -3.03 -19.01
N ASN A 96 -8.94 -3.54 -18.89
CA ASN A 96 -8.49 -4.23 -17.68
C ASN A 96 -8.00 -3.22 -16.63
N ASP A 97 -8.06 -3.61 -15.36
CA ASP A 97 -7.60 -2.80 -14.23
C ASP A 97 -8.25 -1.40 -14.19
N THR A 98 -9.52 -1.29 -14.59
CA THR A 98 -10.24 -0.02 -14.57
C THR A 98 -10.44 0.41 -13.11
N LEU A 99 -9.79 1.50 -12.72
CA LEU A 99 -9.86 2.06 -11.37
C LEU A 99 -11.16 2.85 -11.16
N LEU A 100 -11.93 2.45 -10.14
CA LEU A 100 -13.16 3.09 -9.70
C LEU A 100 -13.16 3.29 -8.19
N LEU A 101 -14.10 4.10 -7.69
CA LEU A 101 -14.32 4.24 -6.25
C LEU A 101 -15.14 3.07 -5.72
N ALA A 102 -14.90 2.69 -4.47
CA ALA A 102 -15.72 1.72 -3.76
C ALA A 102 -17.18 2.18 -3.72
N GLY A 103 -18.10 1.26 -4.05
CA GLY A 103 -19.52 1.55 -4.20
C GLY A 103 -19.95 1.97 -5.61
N SER A 104 -19.02 2.09 -6.56
CA SER A 104 -19.37 2.36 -7.96
C SER A 104 -20.20 1.25 -8.59
N THR A 105 -21.06 1.63 -9.54
CA THR A 105 -21.96 0.69 -10.21
C THR A 105 -21.43 0.22 -11.56
N ALA A 106 -21.99 -0.88 -12.10
CA ALA A 106 -21.67 -1.35 -13.45
C ALA A 106 -21.92 -0.28 -14.52
N PHE A 107 -22.90 0.60 -14.31
CA PHE A 107 -23.15 1.73 -15.20
C PHE A 107 -22.08 2.82 -15.08
N GLU A 108 -21.68 3.20 -13.87
CA GLU A 108 -20.59 4.16 -13.68
C GLU A 108 -19.25 3.66 -14.24
N ALA A 109 -18.99 2.36 -14.09
CA ALA A 109 -17.86 1.70 -14.71
C ALA A 109 -17.86 1.84 -16.23
N LEU A 110 -19.03 1.66 -16.87
CA LEU A 110 -19.17 1.85 -18.31
C LEU A 110 -18.95 3.32 -18.72
N LEU A 111 -19.53 4.28 -17.97
CA LEU A 111 -19.34 5.72 -18.22
C LEU A 111 -17.87 6.15 -18.14
N ARG A 112 -17.06 5.45 -17.33
CA ARG A 112 -15.64 5.74 -17.17
C ARG A 112 -14.82 5.44 -18.44
N ILE A 113 -15.20 4.42 -19.20
CA ILE A 113 -14.40 3.86 -20.30
C ILE A 113 -14.95 4.13 -21.70
N ALA A 114 -16.22 4.53 -21.81
CA ALA A 114 -16.91 4.63 -23.09
C ALA A 114 -17.87 5.81 -23.16
N SER A 115 -18.15 6.27 -24.37
CA SER A 115 -19.22 7.23 -24.63
C SER A 115 -20.57 6.52 -24.63
N VAL A 116 -21.41 6.79 -23.64
CA VAL A 116 -22.69 6.08 -23.45
C VAL A 116 -23.89 6.98 -23.75
N ASN A 117 -24.82 6.48 -24.56
CA ASN A 117 -26.15 7.05 -24.71
C ASN A 117 -27.13 6.23 -23.87
N TYR A 118 -27.85 6.85 -22.95
CA TYR A 118 -28.75 6.16 -22.03
C TYR A 118 -30.00 6.99 -21.72
N THR A 119 -31.02 6.31 -21.20
CA THR A 119 -32.26 6.94 -20.70
C THR A 119 -32.57 6.43 -19.31
N LEU A 120 -33.09 7.30 -18.45
CA LEU A 120 -33.59 6.92 -17.13
C LEU A 120 -35.05 6.48 -17.25
N GLY A 121 -35.37 5.32 -16.70
CA GLY A 121 -36.72 4.79 -16.60
C GLY A 121 -37.07 4.36 -15.18
N ALA A 122 -38.32 3.91 -14.97
CA ALA A 122 -38.79 3.44 -13.67
C ALA A 122 -37.98 2.27 -13.09
N TYR A 123 -37.33 1.49 -13.96
CA TYR A 123 -36.54 0.30 -13.60
C TYR A 123 -35.03 0.56 -13.52
N GLY A 124 -34.60 1.81 -13.69
CA GLY A 124 -33.18 2.22 -13.68
C GLY A 124 -32.69 2.69 -15.04
N VAL A 125 -31.38 2.65 -15.25
CA VAL A 125 -30.72 3.11 -16.48
C VAL A 125 -30.90 2.10 -17.60
N PHE A 126 -31.40 2.58 -18.74
CA PHE A 126 -31.43 1.83 -19.99
C PHE A 126 -30.35 2.34 -20.95
N VAL A 127 -29.35 1.51 -21.22
CA VAL A 127 -28.25 1.84 -22.15
C VAL A 127 -28.73 1.69 -23.59
N ARG A 128 -28.79 2.81 -24.30
CA ARG A 128 -29.23 2.90 -25.69
C ARG A 128 -28.08 2.83 -26.68
N GLY A 129 -26.85 3.13 -26.27
CA GLY A 129 -25.70 2.99 -27.14
C GLY A 129 -24.36 3.15 -26.44
N ILE A 130 -23.34 2.52 -27.01
CA ILE A 130 -21.96 2.55 -26.52
C ILE A 130 -21.06 2.84 -27.72
N ASN A 131 -20.23 3.87 -27.63
CA ASN A 131 -19.26 4.29 -28.67
C ASN A 131 -19.88 4.40 -30.07
N GLY A 132 -21.08 4.98 -30.15
CA GLY A 132 -21.79 5.21 -31.41
C GLY A 132 -22.64 4.03 -31.92
N VAL A 133 -22.56 2.85 -31.30
CA VAL A 133 -23.40 1.70 -31.65
C VAL A 133 -24.70 1.73 -30.84
N VAL A 134 -25.81 2.03 -31.51
CA VAL A 134 -27.12 2.29 -30.88
C VAL A 134 -28.04 1.07 -31.01
N VAL A 135 -28.88 0.84 -30.00
CA VAL A 135 -29.93 -0.19 -30.02
C VAL A 135 -30.90 0.00 -31.19
N ASN A 136 -31.44 -1.10 -31.70
CA ASN A 136 -32.40 -1.09 -32.80
C ASN A 136 -33.54 -2.11 -32.56
N LYS A 137 -34.40 -2.34 -33.55
CA LYS A 137 -35.56 -3.23 -33.42
C LYS A 137 -35.20 -4.70 -33.14
N THR A 138 -33.97 -5.12 -33.40
CA THR A 138 -33.52 -6.51 -33.31
C THR A 138 -32.33 -6.73 -32.37
N HIS A 139 -31.61 -5.66 -32.01
CA HIS A 139 -30.41 -5.71 -31.19
C HIS A 139 -30.48 -4.73 -30.02
N GLY A 140 -29.92 -5.13 -28.89
CA GLY A 140 -29.87 -4.33 -27.67
C GLY A 140 -28.55 -4.52 -26.93
N TRP A 141 -28.21 -3.57 -26.06
CA TRP A 141 -27.10 -3.73 -25.13
C TRP A 141 -27.59 -4.49 -23.89
N ILE A 142 -26.92 -5.59 -23.59
CA ILE A 142 -27.09 -6.34 -22.35
C ILE A 142 -25.76 -6.35 -21.62
N PHE A 143 -25.79 -6.61 -20.32
CA PHE A 143 -24.58 -6.75 -19.52
C PHE A 143 -24.64 -8.00 -18.64
N ALA A 144 -23.47 -8.55 -18.33
CA ALA A 144 -23.31 -9.68 -17.44
C ALA A 144 -22.13 -9.45 -16.49
N VAL A 145 -22.22 -10.04 -15.31
CA VAL A 145 -21.16 -10.09 -14.30
C VAL A 145 -20.63 -11.52 -14.23
N TYR A 146 -19.31 -11.68 -14.17
CA TYR A 146 -18.68 -12.99 -14.09
C TYR A 146 -18.58 -13.47 -12.64
N GLY A 147 -18.89 -14.75 -12.40
CA GLY A 147 -18.61 -15.44 -11.13
C GLY A 147 -19.46 -15.00 -9.94
N ARG A 148 -20.16 -13.85 -10.01
CA ARG A 148 -20.92 -13.26 -8.92
C ARG A 148 -22.41 -13.24 -9.21
N SER A 149 -23.21 -13.39 -8.15
CA SER A 149 -24.67 -13.28 -8.19
C SER A 149 -25.15 -12.82 -6.84
N GLU A 150 -25.95 -11.77 -6.81
CA GLU A 150 -26.53 -11.23 -5.58
C GLU A 150 -28.05 -11.44 -5.53
N PRO A 151 -28.63 -11.72 -4.36
CA PRO A 151 -30.08 -11.77 -4.19
C PRO A 151 -30.81 -10.49 -4.63
N GLU A 152 -30.19 -9.33 -4.42
CA GLU A 152 -30.71 -8.00 -4.74
C GLU A 152 -30.87 -7.78 -6.25
N TRP A 153 -30.20 -8.60 -7.07
CA TRP A 153 -30.35 -8.53 -8.53
C TRP A 153 -31.66 -9.15 -9.03
N GLY A 154 -32.50 -9.68 -8.14
CA GLY A 154 -33.82 -10.20 -8.50
C GLY A 154 -33.74 -11.42 -9.43
N MET A 155 -34.61 -11.48 -10.44
CA MET A 155 -34.65 -12.59 -11.41
C MET A 155 -33.44 -12.57 -12.36
N SER A 156 -32.28 -12.94 -11.83
CA SER A 156 -31.04 -13.06 -12.58
C SER A 156 -31.00 -14.36 -13.36
N THR A 157 -30.41 -14.33 -14.55
CA THR A 157 -30.21 -15.52 -15.38
C THR A 157 -28.73 -15.88 -15.38
N ARG A 158 -28.39 -17.13 -15.08
CA ARG A 158 -27.01 -17.62 -15.14
C ARG A 158 -26.80 -18.47 -16.40
N VAL A 159 -25.73 -18.20 -17.13
CA VAL A 159 -25.26 -18.98 -18.28
C VAL A 159 -23.77 -19.21 -18.08
N ASP A 160 -23.39 -20.46 -17.86
CA ASP A 160 -22.06 -20.84 -17.36
C ASP A 160 -21.70 -20.05 -16.09
N ASN A 161 -20.56 -19.35 -16.11
CA ASN A 161 -20.09 -18.48 -15.04
C ASN A 161 -20.58 -17.03 -15.18
N TRP A 162 -21.33 -16.70 -16.23
CA TRP A 162 -21.86 -15.36 -16.44
C TRP A 162 -23.26 -15.24 -15.86
N VAL A 163 -23.50 -14.14 -15.14
CA VAL A 163 -24.79 -13.81 -14.54
C VAL A 163 -25.29 -12.54 -15.17
N TYR A 164 -26.48 -12.61 -15.74
CA TYR A 164 -27.24 -11.49 -16.27
C TYR A 164 -28.16 -10.97 -15.16
N PRO A 165 -27.84 -9.82 -14.53
CA PRO A 165 -28.62 -9.32 -13.40
C PRO A 165 -30.04 -8.96 -13.84
N GLY A 166 -31.04 -9.28 -13.01
CA GLY A 166 -32.45 -8.91 -13.22
C GLY A 166 -32.76 -7.44 -12.89
N VAL A 167 -31.72 -6.60 -12.76
CA VAL A 167 -31.78 -5.18 -12.43
C VAL A 167 -30.93 -4.38 -13.42
N ALA A 168 -31.23 -3.10 -13.55
CA ALA A 168 -30.44 -2.20 -14.38
C ALA A 168 -29.00 -2.01 -13.84
N ALA A 169 -28.08 -1.62 -14.74
CA ALA A 169 -26.65 -1.54 -14.44
C ALA A 169 -26.28 -0.48 -13.38
N ASP A 170 -27.16 0.51 -13.13
CA ASP A 170 -27.05 1.49 -12.04
C ASP A 170 -27.39 0.94 -10.66
N ARG A 171 -27.85 -0.32 -10.57
CA ARG A 171 -28.17 -1.01 -9.30
C ARG A 171 -27.19 -2.12 -8.96
N VAL A 172 -26.27 -2.45 -9.86
CA VAL A 172 -25.24 -3.45 -9.65
C VAL A 172 -24.00 -2.75 -9.12
N VAL A 173 -23.82 -2.74 -7.80
CA VAL A 173 -22.61 -2.23 -7.14
C VAL A 173 -21.47 -3.22 -7.36
N LEU A 174 -20.32 -2.72 -7.80
CA LEU A 174 -19.14 -3.52 -8.11
C LEU A 174 -18.26 -3.75 -6.87
N GLU A 175 -17.55 -4.87 -6.89
CA GLU A 175 -16.53 -5.25 -5.92
C GLU A 175 -15.14 -5.29 -6.58
N ASP A 176 -14.08 -5.25 -5.76
CA ASP A 176 -12.71 -5.34 -6.26
C ASP A 176 -12.45 -6.69 -6.93
N GLY A 177 -11.95 -6.65 -8.17
CA GLY A 177 -11.73 -7.83 -9.01
C GLY A 177 -12.93 -8.28 -9.82
N ASP A 178 -14.07 -7.57 -9.78
CA ASP A 178 -15.23 -7.91 -10.62
C ASP A 178 -14.88 -7.84 -12.11
N VAL A 179 -15.49 -8.75 -12.88
CA VAL A 179 -15.44 -8.73 -14.34
C VAL A 179 -16.84 -8.53 -14.90
N ILE A 180 -16.99 -7.50 -15.72
CA ILE A 180 -18.26 -7.12 -16.35
C ILE A 180 -18.12 -7.11 -17.87
N ALA A 181 -19.15 -7.60 -18.55
CA ALA A 181 -19.17 -7.61 -20.00
C ALA A 181 -20.44 -6.96 -20.53
N TRP A 182 -20.28 -6.03 -21.45
CA TRP A 182 -21.33 -5.42 -22.25
C TRP A 182 -21.37 -6.09 -23.61
N TYR A 183 -22.54 -6.57 -24.00
CA TYR A 183 -22.71 -7.31 -25.25
C TYR A 183 -23.86 -6.72 -26.07
N TYR A 184 -23.57 -6.38 -27.32
CA TYR A 184 -24.57 -5.97 -28.29
C TYR A 184 -25.24 -7.21 -28.89
N TYR A 185 -26.41 -7.55 -28.34
CA TYR A 185 -27.02 -8.85 -28.49
C TYR A 185 -28.23 -8.83 -29.45
N PRO A 186 -28.29 -9.72 -30.47
CA PRO A 186 -29.42 -9.87 -31.39
C PRO A 186 -30.61 -10.62 -30.76
N TRP A 187 -31.24 -10.04 -29.75
CA TRP A 187 -32.32 -10.65 -28.97
C TRP A 187 -33.51 -11.11 -29.81
N ALA A 188 -33.85 -10.40 -30.89
CA ALA A 188 -35.01 -10.75 -31.72
C ALA A 188 -34.82 -12.06 -32.50
N LYS A 189 -33.57 -12.48 -32.74
CA LYS A 189 -33.24 -13.73 -33.45
C LYS A 189 -32.90 -14.86 -32.49
N LEU A 190 -32.14 -14.56 -31.44
CA LEU A 190 -31.57 -15.57 -30.54
C LEU A 190 -32.41 -15.79 -29.27
N GLY A 191 -33.36 -14.90 -28.96
CA GLY A 191 -34.23 -15.02 -27.80
C GLY A 191 -33.51 -14.78 -26.47
N TRP A 192 -34.07 -15.28 -25.37
CA TRP A 192 -33.46 -15.28 -24.04
C TRP A 192 -33.34 -16.74 -23.55
N PRO A 193 -32.23 -17.16 -22.91
CA PRO A 193 -31.10 -16.34 -22.46
C PRO A 193 -29.98 -16.15 -23.51
N PRO A 194 -29.20 -15.06 -23.40
CA PRO A 194 -28.05 -14.81 -24.24
C PRO A 194 -26.89 -15.78 -23.94
N PRO A 195 -26.06 -16.13 -24.95
CA PRO A 195 -24.85 -16.93 -24.73
C PRO A 195 -23.84 -16.15 -23.88
N PRO A 196 -22.78 -16.79 -23.36
CA PRO A 196 -21.68 -16.08 -22.72
C PRO A 196 -21.17 -14.91 -23.59
N PRO A 197 -20.83 -13.75 -23.01
CA PRO A 197 -20.28 -12.61 -23.75
C PRO A 197 -18.89 -12.87 -24.36
N ALA A 198 -18.24 -13.98 -23.96
CA ALA A 198 -16.87 -14.39 -24.30
C ALA A 198 -16.80 -15.25 -25.56
#